data_AF-A0A7C3FC23-F1
#
_entry.id   AF-A0A7C3FC23-F1
#
_cell.length_a   1.000
_cell.length_b   1.000
_cell.length_c   1.000
_cell.angle_alpha   90.00
_cell.angle_beta   90.00
_cell.angle_gamma   90.00
#
_symmetry.space_group_name_H-M   'P 1'
#
loop_
_entity.id
_entity.type
_entity.pdbx_description
1 polymer ?
#
loop_
_entity_poly.entity_id
_entity_poly.type
_entity_poly.pdbx_seq_one_letter_code
_entity_poly.pdbx_strand_id
1 'polypeptide(L)'
;MKVEKVLKNVPLLLILAALVTLPLLLWATPAHGSPSVRPSFASGRILVKFKPGTSPADRAALHRAQRGKLVREISGIKVEVVRVPAGTERGKAIAYARSPIVAYAEPDYIAYALGDPNDEYFAKQWGLDNDGQEYKDGQSGTVDADIDAPEAWDIITGTAEVKIAILDTGIDQDHPDLDDKLVSHINFTDSDTVDDLYGHGTHVAGIAAAETNNSQGVAGTGYNSSLMNVKVLNDDGMGYYSWVAQGVVWAADNGAKVINMSLGGTRKSRTLEDAVNYAWSKDVVLAAAAGNSGNPSPTYPAKYENCIAVAATDSDDQKASFSEWGSWVDVAAPGVDVFSTFPNHPYVIGKSLSYDYGSGTSMSTPFVSGLAALVWATGYG
;
A
#
# COMPACT_ATOMS: atom_id res chain seq x y z
N MET A 1 -18.20 32.92 96.02
CA MET A 1 -16.99 33.40 95.32
C MET A 1 -17.26 33.28 93.83
N LYS A 2 -17.81 34.35 93.22
CA LYS A 2 -17.24 35.14 92.10
C LYS A 2 -16.83 34.28 90.88
N VAL A 3 -17.62 34.31 89.79
CA VAL A 3 -17.50 35.17 88.55
C VAL A 3 -16.46 34.54 87.60
N GLU A 4 -16.77 34.07 86.38
CA GLU A 4 -16.98 34.78 85.09
C GLU A 4 -17.69 33.82 84.09
N LYS A 5 -18.90 34.07 83.54
CA LYS A 5 -19.23 34.81 82.30
C LYS A 5 -18.08 35.07 81.31
N VAL A 6 -18.18 34.52 80.08
CA VAL A 6 -18.05 35.29 78.83
C VAL A 6 -18.99 34.72 77.75
N LEU A 7 -19.83 35.60 77.22
CA LEU A 7 -20.78 35.46 76.11
C LEU A 7 -20.09 35.29 74.73
N LYS A 8 -20.83 34.73 73.76
CA LYS A 8 -20.96 35.21 72.36
C LYS A 8 -21.95 34.30 71.62
N ASN A 9 -23.20 34.73 71.44
CA ASN A 9 -23.74 35.46 70.29
C ASN A 9 -23.86 34.62 69.00
N VAL A 10 -25.10 34.21 68.74
CA VAL A 10 -25.63 33.85 67.42
C VAL A 10 -25.58 35.08 66.51
N PRO A 11 -25.23 34.90 65.21
CA PRO A 11 -25.94 35.62 64.18
C PRO A 11 -26.52 34.65 63.13
N LEU A 12 -27.82 34.76 62.97
CA LEU A 12 -28.56 34.49 61.75
C LEU A 12 -27.96 35.37 60.63
N LEU A 13 -27.53 34.83 59.49
CA LEU A 13 -27.56 35.56 58.21
C LEU A 13 -27.30 34.64 56.99
N LEU A 14 -28.33 34.59 56.13
CA LEU A 14 -28.33 34.57 54.67
C LEU A 14 -27.65 33.41 53.92
N ILE A 15 -28.52 32.52 53.44
CA ILE A 15 -28.34 31.73 52.22
C ILE A 15 -28.08 32.69 51.06
N LEU A 16 -26.86 32.69 50.51
CA LEU A 16 -26.57 33.19 49.17
C LEU A 16 -26.04 32.02 48.35
N ALA A 17 -26.91 31.43 47.53
CA ALA A 17 -26.51 30.47 46.52
C ALA A 17 -25.74 31.22 45.42
N ALA A 18 -24.42 31.14 45.44
CA ALA A 18 -23.59 31.53 44.32
C ALA A 18 -23.68 30.42 43.25
N LEU A 19 -24.50 30.64 42.22
CA LEU A 19 -24.40 29.92 40.96
C LEU A 19 -23.04 30.25 40.33
N VAL A 20 -22.06 29.37 40.53
CA VAL A 20 -20.87 29.33 39.67
C VAL A 20 -21.29 28.59 38.41
N THR A 21 -21.59 29.36 37.36
CA THR A 21 -21.70 28.84 36.00
C THR A 21 -20.30 28.44 35.55
N LEU A 22 -19.98 27.15 35.57
CA LEU A 22 -18.85 26.63 34.81
C LEU A 22 -19.16 26.86 33.32
N PRO A 23 -18.30 27.56 32.56
CA PRO A 23 -18.39 27.49 31.12
C PRO A 23 -18.01 26.07 30.72
N LEU A 24 -18.96 25.32 30.14
CA LEU A 24 -18.64 24.14 29.33
C LEU A 24 -17.76 24.63 28.17
N LEU A 25 -16.44 24.51 28.34
CA LEU A 25 -15.54 24.44 27.20
C LEU A 25 -15.81 23.11 26.52
N LEU A 26 -16.70 23.14 25.53
CA LEU A 26 -16.75 22.14 24.48
C LEU A 26 -15.36 22.13 23.83
N TRP A 27 -14.54 21.15 24.16
CA TRP A 27 -13.42 20.80 23.31
C TRP A 27 -14.03 20.36 21.98
N ALA A 28 -13.92 21.21 20.97
CA ALA A 28 -14.13 20.80 19.60
C ALA A 28 -13.10 19.69 19.35
N THR A 29 -13.59 18.46 19.27
CA THR A 29 -12.82 17.36 18.69
C THR A 29 -12.25 17.86 17.37
N PRO A 30 -10.94 17.75 17.12
CA PRO A 30 -10.41 18.04 15.79
C PRO A 30 -11.23 17.21 14.81
N ALA A 31 -11.86 17.90 13.87
CA ALA A 31 -12.63 17.26 12.82
C ALA A 31 -11.70 16.25 12.16
N HIS A 32 -12.06 14.97 12.22
CA HIS A 32 -11.44 13.96 11.39
C HIS A 32 -11.48 14.51 9.96
N GLY A 33 -10.32 14.59 9.31
CA GLY A 33 -10.24 15.00 7.91
C GLY A 33 -11.28 14.20 7.14
N SER A 34 -12.21 14.90 6.49
CA SER A 34 -13.19 14.25 5.64
C SER A 34 -12.45 13.33 4.66
N PRO A 35 -12.94 12.10 4.42
CA PRO A 35 -12.35 11.23 3.41
C PRO A 35 -12.18 12.04 2.12
N SER A 36 -11.01 11.93 1.47
CA SER A 36 -10.75 12.54 0.18
C SER A 36 -11.86 12.10 -0.78
N VAL A 37 -12.81 12.99 -1.06
CA VAL A 37 -13.95 12.66 -1.91
C VAL A 37 -13.40 12.53 -3.33
N ARG A 38 -13.22 11.27 -3.77
CA ARG A 38 -12.88 10.95 -5.16
C ARG A 38 -13.76 11.79 -6.10
N PRO A 39 -13.18 12.53 -7.06
CA PRO A 39 -13.95 13.46 -7.87
C PRO A 39 -15.02 12.73 -8.69
N SER A 40 -16.29 13.08 -8.49
CA SER A 40 -17.38 12.43 -9.24
C SER A 40 -17.34 12.70 -10.76
N PHE A 41 -16.61 13.72 -11.22
CA PHE A 41 -16.49 14.10 -12.63
C PHE A 41 -15.18 14.84 -12.92
N ALA A 42 -14.76 14.83 -14.19
CA ALA A 42 -13.53 15.45 -14.65
C ALA A 42 -13.56 16.98 -14.52
N SER A 43 -12.50 17.54 -13.93
CA SER A 43 -12.33 19.00 -13.81
C SER A 43 -12.29 19.68 -15.19
N GLY A 44 -13.12 20.70 -15.35
CA GLY A 44 -13.25 21.52 -16.55
C GLY A 44 -13.87 20.81 -17.76
N ARG A 45 -14.62 19.71 -17.58
CA ARG A 45 -15.18 18.91 -18.69
C ARG A 45 -16.67 18.62 -18.51
N ILE A 46 -17.44 18.82 -19.58
CA ILE A 46 -18.86 18.45 -19.65
C ILE A 46 -19.15 17.72 -20.98
N LEU A 47 -20.24 16.97 -21.00
CA LEU A 47 -20.81 16.33 -22.18
C LEU A 47 -22.07 17.10 -22.62
N VAL A 48 -22.21 17.37 -23.91
CA VAL A 48 -23.36 18.08 -24.47
C VAL A 48 -23.92 17.33 -25.67
N LYS A 49 -25.20 16.97 -25.62
CA LYS A 49 -25.94 16.39 -26.72
C LYS A 49 -26.93 17.39 -27.27
N PHE A 50 -26.81 17.73 -28.55
CA PHE A 50 -27.79 18.59 -29.25
C PHE A 50 -28.95 17.79 -29.83
N LYS A 51 -30.10 18.43 -29.98
CA LYS A 51 -31.27 17.84 -30.64
C LYS A 51 -30.98 17.59 -32.12
N PRO A 52 -31.53 16.52 -32.72
CA PRO A 52 -31.37 16.26 -34.15
C PRO A 52 -31.73 17.49 -35.01
N GLY A 53 -30.93 17.78 -36.04
CA GLY A 53 -31.16 18.91 -36.93
C GLY A 53 -30.61 20.26 -36.45
N THR A 54 -30.02 20.34 -35.25
CA THR A 54 -29.34 21.56 -34.78
C THR A 54 -28.14 21.87 -35.68
N SER A 55 -28.08 23.09 -36.23
CA SER A 55 -27.00 23.48 -37.16
C SER A 55 -25.65 23.61 -36.45
N PRO A 56 -24.52 23.37 -37.13
CA PRO A 56 -23.18 23.62 -36.58
C PRO A 56 -22.99 25.07 -36.11
N ALA A 57 -23.63 26.03 -36.78
CA ALA A 57 -23.56 27.44 -36.42
C ALA A 57 -24.22 27.72 -35.06
N ASP A 58 -25.39 27.11 -34.81
CA ASP A 58 -26.11 27.26 -33.54
C ASP A 58 -25.39 26.56 -32.38
N ARG A 59 -24.83 25.37 -32.62
CA ARG A 59 -23.96 24.65 -31.68
C ARG A 59 -22.77 25.54 -31.27
N ALA A 60 -22.05 26.07 -32.25
CA ALA A 60 -20.90 26.94 -32.02
C ALA A 60 -21.27 28.25 -31.31
N ALA A 61 -22.44 28.82 -31.63
CA ALA A 61 -22.96 30.02 -30.95
C ALA A 61 -23.24 29.75 -29.47
N LEU A 62 -23.86 28.60 -29.14
CA LEU A 62 -24.11 28.22 -27.76
C LEU A 62 -22.80 27.97 -26.99
N HIS A 63 -21.83 27.30 -27.60
CA HIS A 63 -20.51 27.10 -26.98
C HIS A 63 -19.84 28.42 -26.61
N ARG A 64 -19.82 29.39 -27.54
CA ARG A 64 -19.29 30.74 -27.28
C ARG A 64 -20.05 31.44 -26.16
N ALA A 65 -21.39 31.40 -26.17
CA ALA A 65 -22.22 32.02 -25.13
C ALA A 65 -21.93 31.46 -23.74
N GLN A 66 -21.64 30.16 -23.66
CA GLN A 66 -21.33 29.48 -22.39
C GLN A 66 -19.84 29.44 -22.05
N ARG A 67 -18.96 30.06 -22.85
CA ARG A 67 -17.49 29.94 -22.71
C ARG A 67 -16.99 28.49 -22.74
N GLY A 68 -17.68 27.63 -23.47
CA GLY A 68 -17.25 26.27 -23.73
C GLY A 68 -16.37 26.19 -24.98
N LYS A 69 -15.38 25.31 -24.95
CA LYS A 69 -14.54 24.97 -26.11
C LYS A 69 -14.77 23.52 -26.48
N LEU A 70 -15.24 23.28 -27.70
CA LEU A 70 -15.35 21.91 -28.24
C LEU A 70 -13.97 21.25 -28.23
N VAL A 71 -13.89 20.05 -27.65
CA VAL A 71 -12.69 19.20 -27.64
C VAL A 71 -12.80 18.16 -28.74
N ARG A 72 -13.89 17.37 -28.74
CA ARG A 72 -14.18 16.32 -29.73
C ARG A 72 -15.66 15.95 -29.73
N GLU A 73 -16.10 15.26 -30.78
CA GLU A 73 -17.42 14.62 -30.85
C GLU A 73 -17.29 13.10 -30.73
N ILE A 74 -18.12 12.47 -29.92
CA ILE A 74 -18.29 11.02 -29.86
C ILE A 74 -19.24 10.64 -31.00
N SER A 75 -18.68 10.36 -32.17
CA SER A 75 -19.42 10.32 -33.45
C SER A 75 -20.59 9.34 -33.50
N GLY A 76 -20.52 8.20 -32.77
CA GLY A 76 -21.56 7.17 -32.76
C GLY A 76 -22.84 7.60 -32.02
N ILE A 77 -22.71 8.45 -31.01
CA ILE A 77 -23.83 8.96 -30.21
C ILE A 77 -24.02 10.48 -30.37
N LYS A 78 -23.24 11.15 -31.23
CA LYS A 78 -23.28 12.60 -31.51
C LYS A 78 -23.30 13.46 -30.24
N VAL A 79 -22.42 13.13 -29.28
CA VAL A 79 -22.21 13.89 -28.05
C VAL A 79 -20.91 14.67 -28.18
N GLU A 80 -20.91 15.93 -27.78
CA GLU A 80 -19.72 16.77 -27.76
C GLU A 80 -19.09 16.80 -26.37
N VAL A 81 -17.77 16.55 -26.33
CA VAL A 81 -16.95 16.78 -25.14
C VAL A 81 -16.51 18.24 -25.16
N VAL A 82 -16.90 19.00 -24.15
CA VAL A 82 -16.70 20.45 -24.09
C VAL A 82 -15.89 20.81 -22.87
N ARG A 83 -14.81 21.57 -23.07
CA ARG A 83 -14.02 22.15 -21.98
C ARG A 83 -14.69 23.42 -21.47
N VAL A 84 -14.83 23.55 -20.15
CA VAL A 84 -15.38 24.70 -19.42
C VAL A 84 -14.40 25.13 -18.31
N PRO A 85 -14.55 26.31 -17.70
CA PRO A 85 -13.73 26.69 -16.54
C PRO A 85 -13.87 25.67 -15.40
N ALA A 86 -12.74 25.25 -14.83
CA ALA A 86 -12.71 24.31 -13.71
C ALA A 86 -13.54 24.79 -12.51
N GLY A 87 -14.27 23.88 -11.86
CA GLY A 87 -15.17 24.18 -10.76
C GLY A 87 -16.55 24.73 -11.18
N THR A 88 -16.82 24.85 -12.49
CA THR A 88 -18.11 25.37 -13.00
C THR A 88 -18.95 24.31 -13.72
N GLU A 89 -18.54 23.05 -13.73
CA GLU A 89 -19.05 21.96 -14.56
C GLU A 89 -20.56 21.76 -14.37
N ARG A 90 -21.02 21.64 -13.12
CA ARG A 90 -22.45 21.48 -12.79
C ARG A 90 -23.27 22.68 -13.25
N GLY A 91 -22.80 23.90 -12.95
CA GLY A 91 -23.46 25.13 -13.35
C GLY A 91 -23.54 25.29 -14.88
N LYS A 92 -22.48 24.89 -15.59
CA LYS A 92 -22.42 24.92 -17.04
C LYS A 92 -23.31 23.86 -17.66
N ALA A 93 -23.30 22.63 -17.17
CA ALA A 93 -24.22 21.58 -17.62
C ALA A 93 -25.68 22.05 -17.54
N ILE A 94 -26.09 22.64 -16.40
CA ILE A 94 -27.43 23.23 -16.24
C ILE A 94 -27.68 24.36 -17.25
N ALA A 95 -26.71 25.25 -17.47
CA ALA A 95 -26.85 26.36 -18.41
C ALA A 95 -27.00 25.89 -19.87
N TYR A 96 -26.27 24.85 -20.28
CA TYR A 96 -26.45 24.21 -21.59
C TYR A 96 -27.82 23.53 -21.69
N ALA A 97 -28.22 22.77 -20.67
CA ALA A 97 -29.49 22.04 -20.65
C ALA A 97 -30.74 22.94 -20.73
N ARG A 98 -30.65 24.21 -20.33
CA ARG A 98 -31.72 25.20 -20.49
C ARG A 98 -31.95 25.66 -21.94
N SER A 99 -31.02 25.39 -22.85
CA SER A 99 -31.13 25.79 -24.25
C SER A 99 -32.12 24.89 -25.00
N PRO A 100 -33.07 25.43 -25.80
CA PRO A 100 -34.08 24.63 -26.48
C PRO A 100 -33.51 23.69 -27.56
N ILE A 101 -32.26 23.92 -28.01
CA ILE A 101 -31.56 23.10 -28.99
C ILE A 101 -30.71 21.97 -28.35
N VAL A 102 -30.58 21.96 -27.02
CA VAL A 102 -29.84 20.91 -26.29
C VAL A 102 -30.83 19.83 -25.86
N ALA A 103 -30.47 18.57 -26.11
CA ALA A 103 -31.22 17.41 -25.64
C ALA A 103 -30.84 17.09 -24.18
N TYR A 104 -29.54 17.08 -23.87
CA TYR A 104 -29.03 17.03 -22.50
C TYR A 104 -27.62 17.62 -22.43
N ALA A 105 -27.23 18.00 -21.22
CA ALA A 105 -25.85 18.33 -20.87
C ALA A 105 -25.57 17.92 -19.43
N GLU A 106 -24.40 17.36 -19.19
CA GLU A 106 -24.01 16.79 -17.89
C GLU A 106 -22.50 16.95 -17.66
N PRO A 107 -22.02 16.96 -16.40
CA PRO A 107 -20.60 16.78 -16.12
C PRO A 107 -20.07 15.50 -16.75
N ASP A 108 -18.80 15.49 -17.11
CA ASP A 108 -18.17 14.27 -17.63
C ASP A 108 -17.73 13.39 -16.45
N TYR A 109 -18.61 12.49 -16.03
CA TYR A 109 -18.42 11.65 -14.84
C TYR A 109 -17.21 10.72 -14.99
N ILE A 110 -16.47 10.56 -13.90
CA ILE A 110 -15.33 9.64 -13.84
C ILE A 110 -15.89 8.26 -13.49
N ALA A 111 -15.54 7.26 -14.30
CA ALA A 111 -15.71 5.87 -13.93
C ALA A 111 -14.40 5.41 -13.25
N TYR A 112 -14.53 4.72 -12.12
CA TYR A 112 -13.43 4.06 -11.43
C TYR A 112 -13.45 2.57 -11.78
N ALA A 113 -12.29 1.92 -11.79
CA ALA A 113 -12.22 0.47 -11.73
C ALA A 113 -12.93 -0.01 -10.46
N LEU A 114 -13.62 -1.15 -10.53
CA LEU A 114 -14.24 -1.79 -9.36
C LEU A 114 -13.30 -2.94 -8.96
N GLY A 115 -12.18 -2.62 -8.31
CA GLY A 115 -11.11 -3.59 -8.03
C GLY A 115 -10.32 -3.34 -6.74
N ASP A 116 -10.41 -2.14 -6.16
CA ASP A 116 -9.70 -1.82 -4.92
C ASP A 116 -10.20 -2.74 -3.79
N PRO A 117 -9.31 -3.47 -3.10
CA PRO A 117 -9.69 -4.30 -1.97
C PRO A 117 -10.17 -3.40 -0.82
N ASN A 118 -11.04 -3.93 0.04
CA ASN A 118 -11.76 -3.16 1.06
C ASN A 118 -10.97 -2.93 2.36
N ASP A 119 -9.68 -3.21 2.34
CA ASP A 119 -8.74 -3.21 3.45
C ASP A 119 -8.58 -1.80 4.03
N GLU A 120 -8.53 -1.70 5.36
CA GLU A 120 -8.62 -0.42 6.09
C GLU A 120 -7.54 0.58 5.66
N TYR A 121 -6.35 0.07 5.35
CA TYR A 121 -5.17 0.88 5.03
C TYR A 121 -4.74 0.80 3.56
N PHE A 122 -5.58 0.27 2.66
CA PHE A 122 -5.23 0.18 1.24
C PHE A 122 -4.83 1.54 0.64
N ALA A 123 -5.51 2.62 1.03
CA ALA A 123 -5.18 3.99 0.60
C ALA A 123 -3.78 4.48 1.02
N LYS A 124 -3.09 3.82 1.96
CA LYS A 124 -1.70 4.12 2.33
C LYS A 124 -0.68 3.35 1.49
N GLN A 125 -1.12 2.35 0.74
CA GLN A 125 -0.26 1.44 -0.02
C GLN A 125 -0.07 1.93 -1.46
N TRP A 126 0.55 3.11 -1.61
CA TRP A 126 0.84 3.69 -2.92
C TRP A 126 1.57 2.70 -3.85
N GLY A 127 2.42 1.83 -3.30
CA GLY A 127 3.18 0.86 -4.09
C GLY A 127 2.31 -0.22 -4.76
N LEU A 128 1.05 -0.41 -4.35
CA LEU A 128 0.11 -1.31 -5.00
C LEU A 128 -0.76 -0.59 -6.05
N ASP A 129 -1.17 0.63 -5.73
CA ASP A 129 -2.03 1.50 -6.55
C ASP A 129 -1.75 2.95 -6.15
N ASN A 130 -1.21 3.75 -7.06
CA ASN A 130 -0.89 5.16 -6.86
C ASN A 130 -1.82 6.00 -7.75
N ASP A 131 -3.00 6.32 -7.21
CA ASP A 131 -3.98 7.20 -7.86
C ASP A 131 -3.70 8.71 -7.62
N GLY A 132 -2.55 9.03 -7.02
CA GLY A 132 -2.17 10.36 -6.55
C GLY A 132 -2.72 10.69 -5.16
N GLN A 133 -3.14 9.67 -4.40
CA GLN A 133 -3.61 9.80 -3.04
C GLN A 133 -2.55 10.36 -2.09
N GLU A 134 -3.02 10.95 -1.00
CA GLU A 134 -2.18 11.23 0.15
C GLU A 134 -1.96 9.93 0.94
N TYR A 135 -0.75 9.38 0.88
CA TYR A 135 -0.44 8.10 1.51
C TYR A 135 0.29 8.24 2.85
N LYS A 136 0.91 9.39 3.17
CA LYS A 136 1.66 9.63 4.42
C LYS A 136 1.84 11.12 4.72
N ASP A 137 1.24 11.65 5.79
CA ASP A 137 1.48 13.01 6.33
C ASP A 137 1.56 14.14 5.26
N GLY A 138 0.55 14.23 4.37
CA GLY A 138 0.54 15.22 3.29
C GLY A 138 1.39 14.88 2.06
N GLN A 139 2.04 13.72 2.03
CA GLN A 139 2.79 13.22 0.88
C GLN A 139 1.89 12.43 -0.06
N SER A 140 2.09 12.66 -1.36
CA SER A 140 1.44 11.98 -2.47
C SER A 140 2.49 11.63 -3.52
N GLY A 141 2.21 10.59 -4.32
CA GLY A 141 3.05 10.17 -5.43
C GLY A 141 2.62 10.72 -6.78
N THR A 142 3.42 10.42 -7.80
CA THR A 142 3.06 10.55 -9.20
C THR A 142 2.05 9.44 -9.55
N VAL A 143 0.89 9.81 -10.10
CA VAL A 143 -0.13 8.84 -10.54
C VAL A 143 0.51 7.81 -11.47
N ASP A 144 0.16 6.53 -11.30
CA ASP A 144 0.64 5.39 -12.13
C ASP A 144 2.10 4.96 -11.82
N ALA A 145 2.75 5.56 -10.81
CA ALA A 145 4.08 5.16 -10.35
C ALA A 145 3.96 4.08 -9.26
N ASP A 146 3.62 2.86 -9.67
CA ASP A 146 3.37 1.70 -8.82
C ASP A 146 3.56 0.36 -9.59
N ILE A 147 2.89 -0.73 -9.18
CA ILE A 147 2.99 -2.06 -9.83
C ILE A 147 1.70 -2.53 -10.54
N ASP A 148 0.69 -1.68 -10.64
CA ASP A 148 -0.63 -1.98 -11.23
C ASP A 148 -1.31 -3.20 -10.58
N ALA A 149 -1.30 -3.28 -9.24
CA ALA A 149 -1.81 -4.48 -8.54
C ALA A 149 -3.33 -4.70 -8.74
N PRO A 150 -4.22 -3.70 -8.60
CA PRO A 150 -5.65 -3.87 -8.87
C PRO A 150 -5.95 -4.36 -10.28
N GLU A 151 -5.24 -3.86 -11.29
CA GLU A 151 -5.38 -4.25 -12.69
C GLU A 151 -5.02 -5.73 -12.88
N ALA A 152 -3.97 -6.20 -12.20
CA ALA A 152 -3.61 -7.61 -12.19
C ALA A 152 -4.68 -8.47 -11.48
N TRP A 153 -5.23 -7.98 -10.36
CA TRP A 153 -6.23 -8.69 -9.57
C TRP A 153 -7.60 -8.82 -10.25
N ASP A 154 -7.94 -7.89 -11.15
CA ASP A 154 -9.09 -8.02 -12.05
C ASP A 154 -8.96 -9.22 -13.00
N ILE A 155 -7.74 -9.73 -13.21
CA ILE A 155 -7.43 -10.88 -14.05
C ILE A 155 -7.22 -12.14 -13.20
N ILE A 156 -6.39 -12.05 -12.15
CA ILE A 156 -5.99 -13.18 -11.31
C ILE A 156 -5.67 -12.71 -9.88
N THR A 157 -6.27 -13.35 -8.89
CA THR A 157 -6.05 -13.06 -7.46
C THR A 157 -5.21 -14.13 -6.76
N GLY A 158 -4.49 -14.97 -7.51
CA GLY A 158 -3.67 -16.04 -6.93
C GLY A 158 -4.48 -17.24 -6.40
N THR A 159 -3.80 -18.14 -5.70
CA THR A 159 -4.40 -19.30 -5.02
C THR A 159 -3.54 -19.72 -3.83
N ALA A 160 -4.16 -20.25 -2.77
CA ALA A 160 -3.46 -20.75 -1.58
C ALA A 160 -2.52 -21.95 -1.88
N GLU A 161 -2.66 -22.58 -3.05
CA GLU A 161 -1.73 -23.63 -3.49
C GLU A 161 -0.34 -23.08 -3.84
N VAL A 162 -0.24 -21.80 -4.21
CA VAL A 162 1.03 -21.13 -4.47
C VAL A 162 1.58 -20.58 -3.17
N LYS A 163 2.70 -21.16 -2.73
CA LYS A 163 3.36 -20.81 -1.47
C LYS A 163 4.55 -19.88 -1.71
N ILE A 164 4.59 -18.78 -0.98
CA ILE A 164 5.69 -17.82 -0.92
C ILE A 164 6.44 -18.06 0.39
N ALA A 165 7.70 -18.46 0.32
CA ALA A 165 8.56 -18.59 1.49
C ALA A 165 9.28 -17.27 1.77
N ILE A 166 9.07 -16.74 2.98
CA ILE A 166 9.73 -15.53 3.46
C ILE A 166 10.92 -15.97 4.31
N LEU A 167 12.12 -15.82 3.74
CA LEU A 167 13.37 -16.12 4.44
C LEU A 167 13.88 -14.86 5.13
N ASP A 168 13.52 -14.70 6.41
CA ASP A 168 13.72 -13.42 7.12
C ASP A 168 13.85 -13.60 8.65
N THR A 169 13.44 -12.61 9.44
CA THR A 169 13.50 -12.58 10.92
C THR A 169 12.39 -13.35 11.62
N GLY A 170 11.53 -14.04 10.88
CA GLY A 170 10.29 -14.60 11.39
C GLY A 170 9.10 -13.89 10.77
N ILE A 171 7.90 -14.38 11.08
CA ILE A 171 6.63 -13.69 10.83
C ILE A 171 5.87 -13.77 12.15
N ASP A 172 5.24 -12.67 12.55
CA ASP A 172 4.29 -12.63 13.66
C ASP A 172 3.19 -13.68 13.42
N GLN A 173 3.18 -14.72 14.25
CA GLN A 173 2.32 -15.90 14.04
C GLN A 173 0.86 -15.66 14.38
N ASP A 174 0.52 -14.60 15.11
CA ASP A 174 -0.87 -14.26 15.48
C ASP A 174 -1.30 -12.87 14.99
N HIS A 175 -0.55 -12.30 14.03
CA HIS A 175 -0.98 -11.10 13.34
C HIS A 175 -2.26 -11.38 12.53
N PRO A 176 -3.36 -10.66 12.77
CA PRO A 176 -4.69 -11.01 12.24
C PRO A 176 -4.86 -10.78 10.73
N ASP A 177 -3.83 -10.27 10.08
CA ASP A 177 -3.77 -10.03 8.62
C ASP A 177 -2.84 -11.04 7.91
N LEU A 178 -2.28 -11.99 8.67
CA LEU A 178 -1.27 -12.95 8.20
C LEU A 178 -1.50 -14.37 8.72
N ASP A 179 -2.18 -14.56 9.86
CA ASP A 179 -2.27 -15.85 10.54
C ASP A 179 -2.95 -16.94 9.69
N ASP A 180 -4.05 -16.62 8.98
CA ASP A 180 -4.69 -17.60 8.08
C ASP A 180 -3.89 -17.85 6.78
N LYS A 181 -2.84 -17.04 6.51
CA LYS A 181 -1.94 -17.24 5.36
C LYS A 181 -0.79 -18.20 5.66
N LEU A 182 -0.44 -18.40 6.93
CA LEU A 182 0.73 -19.17 7.35
C LEU A 182 0.48 -20.67 7.27
N VAL A 183 1.07 -21.34 6.27
CA VAL A 183 0.88 -22.79 6.05
C VAL A 183 2.01 -23.65 6.62
N SER A 184 3.16 -23.05 6.95
CA SER A 184 4.29 -23.73 7.57
C SER A 184 5.28 -22.74 8.16
N HIS A 185 6.04 -23.18 9.16
CA HIS A 185 7.14 -22.41 9.74
C HIS A 185 8.35 -23.27 10.06
N ILE A 186 9.53 -22.66 10.07
CA ILE A 186 10.76 -23.26 10.60
C ILE A 186 11.74 -22.17 11.02
N ASN A 187 12.59 -22.47 12.00
CA ASN A 187 13.66 -21.59 12.46
C ASN A 187 15.02 -22.30 12.33
N PHE A 188 15.94 -21.68 11.59
CA PHE A 188 17.32 -22.15 11.43
C PHE A 188 18.35 -21.37 12.26
N THR A 189 17.90 -20.36 12.99
CA THR A 189 18.73 -19.47 13.80
C THR A 189 18.95 -20.03 15.20
N ASP A 190 19.58 -19.23 16.05
CA ASP A 190 19.75 -19.47 17.48
C ASP A 190 18.61 -18.91 18.35
N SER A 191 17.58 -18.29 17.75
CA SER A 191 16.39 -17.86 18.48
C SER A 191 15.59 -19.07 19.02
N ASP A 192 14.93 -18.89 20.16
CA ASP A 192 14.08 -19.91 20.79
C ASP A 192 12.68 -19.99 20.16
N THR A 193 12.36 -19.12 19.20
CA THR A 193 11.02 -19.04 18.57
C THR A 193 11.09 -18.86 17.05
N VAL A 194 10.01 -19.22 16.34
CA VAL A 194 9.79 -18.87 14.93
C VAL A 194 9.22 -17.46 14.75
N ASP A 195 8.74 -16.88 15.85
CA ASP A 195 8.04 -15.59 15.88
C ASP A 195 8.98 -14.42 15.58
N ASP A 196 8.44 -13.31 15.10
CA ASP A 196 9.25 -12.17 14.66
C ASP A 196 9.56 -11.17 15.79
N LEU A 197 10.63 -11.46 16.54
CA LEU A 197 11.10 -10.55 17.60
C LEU A 197 11.88 -9.34 17.07
N TYR A 198 12.20 -9.30 15.77
CA TYR A 198 12.91 -8.17 15.16
C TYR A 198 11.96 -7.17 14.48
N GLY A 199 10.98 -7.68 13.74
CA GLY A 199 9.88 -6.96 13.08
C GLY A 199 9.96 -6.83 11.56
N HIS A 200 11.09 -7.21 10.95
CA HIS A 200 11.31 -7.00 9.51
C HIS A 200 10.57 -8.03 8.65
N GLY A 201 10.62 -9.31 9.03
CA GLY A 201 9.98 -10.38 8.28
C GLY A 201 8.46 -10.28 8.27
N THR A 202 7.83 -9.82 9.35
CA THR A 202 6.39 -9.53 9.37
C THR A 202 6.01 -8.45 8.36
N HIS A 203 6.83 -7.41 8.18
CA HIS A 203 6.58 -6.34 7.19
C HIS A 203 6.74 -6.83 5.76
N VAL A 204 7.79 -7.61 5.52
CA VAL A 204 8.02 -8.26 4.22
C VAL A 204 6.87 -9.22 3.87
N ALA A 205 6.38 -9.99 4.84
CA ALA A 205 5.28 -10.93 4.65
C ALA A 205 3.96 -10.25 4.25
N GLY A 206 3.64 -9.12 4.88
CA GLY A 206 2.43 -8.36 4.55
C GLY A 206 2.45 -7.82 3.12
N ILE A 207 3.58 -7.24 2.68
CA ILE A 207 3.72 -6.77 1.30
C ILE A 207 3.54 -7.94 0.31
N ALA A 208 4.08 -9.11 0.64
CA ALA A 208 4.03 -10.27 -0.23
C ALA A 208 2.61 -10.85 -0.34
N ALA A 209 1.89 -11.05 0.76
CA ALA A 209 0.60 -11.76 0.74
C ALA A 209 -0.26 -11.57 2.01
N ALA A 210 -0.32 -10.37 2.60
CA ALA A 210 -1.37 -10.05 3.58
C ALA A 210 -2.78 -10.43 3.08
N GLU A 211 -3.66 -10.74 4.02
CA GLU A 211 -5.06 -11.07 3.74
C GLU A 211 -5.80 -9.94 3.04
N THR A 212 -5.94 -10.08 1.73
CA THR A 212 -6.54 -9.05 0.91
C THR A 212 -8.06 -9.19 0.87
N ASN A 213 -8.75 -8.06 0.96
CA ASN A 213 -10.21 -7.91 0.90
C ASN A 213 -10.95 -8.49 2.12
N ASN A 214 -10.33 -8.40 3.30
CA ASN A 214 -10.86 -8.87 4.58
C ASN A 214 -11.45 -7.74 5.47
N SER A 215 -11.52 -6.50 4.96
CA SER A 215 -11.97 -5.29 5.66
C SER A 215 -11.10 -4.85 6.85
N GLN A 216 -9.87 -5.35 6.94
CA GLN A 216 -8.87 -5.01 7.94
C GLN A 216 -7.56 -4.64 7.24
N GLY A 217 -6.66 -3.98 7.97
CA GLY A 217 -5.24 -4.06 7.64
C GLY A 217 -4.87 -3.59 6.24
N VAL A 218 -4.03 -4.38 5.56
CA VAL A 218 -3.39 -4.06 4.30
C VAL A 218 -3.59 -5.19 3.28
N ALA A 219 -3.57 -4.84 2.00
CA ALA A 219 -3.56 -5.81 0.92
C ALA A 219 -2.15 -6.34 0.67
N GLY A 220 -2.04 -7.62 0.28
CA GLY A 220 -0.80 -8.27 -0.12
C GLY A 220 -0.74 -8.49 -1.63
N THR A 221 0.43 -8.31 -2.23
CA THR A 221 0.61 -8.38 -3.69
C THR A 221 0.13 -9.72 -4.27
N GLY A 222 0.47 -10.83 -3.62
CA GLY A 222 0.09 -12.19 -4.00
C GLY A 222 -1.35 -12.58 -3.64
N TYR A 223 -2.14 -11.66 -3.08
CA TYR A 223 -3.57 -11.75 -2.76
C TYR A 223 -3.98 -13.05 -2.07
N ASN A 224 -4.33 -14.13 -2.81
CA ASN A 224 -4.74 -15.42 -2.24
C ASN A 224 -3.58 -16.40 -1.96
N SER A 225 -2.33 -16.03 -2.25
CA SER A 225 -1.15 -16.87 -2.01
C SER A 225 -0.95 -17.16 -0.52
N SER A 226 -0.32 -18.30 -0.21
CA SER A 226 0.02 -18.69 1.17
C SER A 226 1.47 -18.36 1.51
N LEU A 227 1.76 -18.17 2.80
CA LEU A 227 3.08 -17.82 3.33
C LEU A 227 3.73 -19.00 4.05
N MET A 228 5.05 -19.13 3.88
CA MET A 228 5.90 -20.00 4.71
C MET A 228 6.87 -19.12 5.50
N ASN A 229 6.80 -19.19 6.83
CA ASN A 229 7.71 -18.46 7.71
C ASN A 229 9.04 -19.22 7.85
N VAL A 230 10.11 -18.73 7.23
CA VAL A 230 11.43 -19.39 7.28
C VAL A 230 12.42 -18.46 7.96
N LYS A 231 12.52 -18.55 9.29
CA LYS A 231 13.40 -17.69 10.07
C LYS A 231 14.87 -18.09 9.85
N VAL A 232 15.62 -17.19 9.19
CA VAL A 232 17.05 -17.32 8.88
C VAL A 232 17.87 -16.12 9.35
N LEU A 233 17.20 -15.09 9.84
CA LEU A 233 17.76 -13.95 10.56
C LEU A 233 17.30 -14.04 12.03
N ASN A 234 18.24 -13.90 12.97
CA ASN A 234 17.95 -13.99 14.39
C ASN A 234 17.24 -12.72 14.90
N ASP A 235 17.05 -12.62 16.22
CA ASP A 235 16.26 -11.56 16.85
C ASP A 235 16.94 -10.17 16.79
N ASP A 236 18.21 -10.11 16.37
CA ASP A 236 18.96 -8.88 16.09
C ASP A 236 18.99 -8.53 14.58
N GLY A 237 18.28 -9.29 13.74
CA GLY A 237 18.29 -9.11 12.29
C GLY A 237 19.55 -9.64 11.59
N MET A 238 20.35 -10.46 12.27
CA MET A 238 21.59 -11.04 11.74
C MET A 238 21.39 -12.47 11.26
N GLY A 239 22.01 -12.83 10.13
CA GLY A 239 21.95 -14.19 9.59
C GLY A 239 23.28 -14.72 9.11
N TYR A 240 23.45 -16.03 9.21
CA TYR A 240 24.56 -16.74 8.58
C TYR A 240 24.13 -17.31 7.23
N TYR A 241 25.03 -17.28 6.25
CA TYR A 241 24.78 -17.90 4.94
C TYR A 241 24.46 -19.40 5.04
N SER A 242 24.91 -20.10 6.07
CA SER A 242 24.52 -21.48 6.34
C SER A 242 23.05 -21.62 6.72
N TRP A 243 22.48 -20.66 7.44
CA TRP A 243 21.05 -20.65 7.79
C TRP A 243 20.22 -20.30 6.57
N VAL A 244 20.62 -19.25 5.83
CA VAL A 244 19.94 -18.86 4.58
C VAL A 244 19.94 -20.02 3.57
N ALA A 245 21.09 -20.66 3.34
CA ALA A 245 21.18 -21.80 2.41
C ALA A 245 20.30 -22.98 2.84
N GLN A 246 20.23 -23.29 4.14
CA GLN A 246 19.33 -24.32 4.67
C GLN A 246 17.85 -23.94 4.47
N GLY A 247 17.50 -22.67 4.73
CA GLY A 247 16.16 -22.14 4.49
C GLY A 247 15.74 -22.25 3.03
N VAL A 248 16.63 -21.91 2.09
CA VAL A 248 16.35 -22.00 0.64
C VAL A 248 16.06 -23.43 0.23
N VAL A 249 16.90 -24.38 0.65
CA VAL A 249 16.69 -25.81 0.36
C VAL A 249 15.41 -26.33 0.99
N TRP A 250 15.16 -26.00 2.25
CA TRP A 250 13.95 -26.45 2.96
C TRP A 250 12.68 -25.90 2.32
N ALA A 251 12.65 -24.61 1.95
CA ALA A 251 11.49 -24.00 1.29
C ALA A 251 11.17 -24.72 -0.03
N ALA A 252 12.19 -24.96 -0.86
CA ALA A 252 12.03 -25.69 -2.13
C ALA A 252 11.55 -27.15 -1.90
N ASP A 253 12.08 -27.83 -0.88
CA ASP A 253 11.67 -29.20 -0.52
C ASP A 253 10.24 -29.29 0.00
N ASN A 254 9.73 -28.21 0.59
CA ASN A 254 8.39 -28.15 1.19
C ASN A 254 7.36 -27.43 0.30
N GLY A 255 7.68 -27.26 -0.98
CA GLY A 255 6.74 -26.86 -2.02
C GLY A 255 6.53 -25.36 -2.15
N ALA A 256 7.49 -24.54 -1.71
CA ALA A 256 7.53 -23.14 -2.11
C ALA A 256 7.58 -23.02 -3.64
N LYS A 257 6.81 -22.08 -4.20
CA LYS A 257 6.90 -21.68 -5.61
C LYS A 257 7.69 -20.39 -5.78
N VAL A 258 7.72 -19.58 -4.73
CA VAL A 258 8.50 -18.35 -4.66
C VAL A 258 9.27 -18.31 -3.35
N ILE A 259 10.52 -17.86 -3.40
CA ILE A 259 11.37 -17.58 -2.24
C ILE A 259 11.72 -16.10 -2.24
N ASN A 260 11.29 -15.37 -1.21
CA ASN A 260 11.66 -13.99 -0.96
C ASN A 260 12.84 -13.93 0.01
N MET A 261 13.91 -13.25 -0.41
CA MET A 261 15.09 -12.99 0.42
C MET A 261 15.35 -11.49 0.49
N SER A 262 14.60 -10.80 1.36
CA SER A 262 14.78 -9.37 1.68
C SER A 262 16.03 -9.11 2.55
N LEU A 263 17.13 -9.74 2.17
CA LEU A 263 18.39 -9.82 2.90
C LEU A 263 19.56 -9.92 1.91
N GLY A 264 20.77 -9.74 2.42
CA GLY A 264 21.95 -10.02 1.63
C GLY A 264 23.26 -9.73 2.33
N GLY A 265 24.35 -10.05 1.63
CA GLY A 265 25.70 -9.71 2.07
C GLY A 265 26.66 -9.45 0.92
N THR A 266 27.84 -8.94 1.25
CA THR A 266 28.81 -8.38 0.29
C THR A 266 29.81 -9.40 -0.26
N ARG A 267 29.62 -10.69 0.03
CA ARG A 267 30.56 -11.76 -0.33
C ARG A 267 29.84 -12.86 -1.09
N LYS A 268 30.42 -13.29 -2.21
CA LYS A 268 30.00 -14.50 -2.91
C LYS A 268 30.28 -15.73 -2.04
N SER A 269 29.35 -16.68 -2.04
CA SER A 269 29.46 -17.95 -1.32
C SER A 269 28.98 -19.08 -2.22
N ARG A 270 29.84 -20.08 -2.44
CA ARG A 270 29.48 -21.25 -3.25
C ARG A 270 28.31 -22.03 -2.64
N THR A 271 28.28 -22.17 -1.32
CA THR A 271 27.19 -22.88 -0.62
C THR A 271 25.84 -22.19 -0.82
N LEU A 272 25.80 -20.85 -0.77
CA LEU A 272 24.56 -20.11 -0.97
C LEU A 272 24.14 -20.15 -2.45
N GLU A 273 25.08 -20.03 -3.38
CA GLU A 273 24.83 -20.17 -4.82
C GLU A 273 24.31 -21.57 -5.18
N ASP A 274 24.90 -22.63 -4.61
CA ASP A 274 24.45 -24.01 -4.80
C ASP A 274 23.02 -24.22 -4.27
N ALA A 275 22.66 -23.59 -3.15
CA ALA A 275 21.29 -23.64 -2.61
C ALA A 275 20.27 -22.91 -3.50
N VAL A 276 20.62 -21.72 -4.00
CA VAL A 276 19.80 -20.97 -4.97
C VAL A 276 19.59 -21.79 -6.24
N ASN A 277 20.66 -22.37 -6.79
CA ASN A 277 20.58 -23.22 -7.98
C ASN A 277 19.77 -24.49 -7.74
N TYR A 278 19.84 -25.06 -6.54
CA TYR A 278 19.02 -26.20 -6.15
C TYR A 278 17.52 -25.86 -6.17
N ALA A 279 17.13 -24.77 -5.52
CA ALA A 279 15.74 -24.31 -5.51
C ALA A 279 15.25 -23.99 -6.94
N TRP A 280 16.07 -23.30 -7.73
CA TRP A 280 15.77 -23.04 -9.14
C TRP A 280 15.53 -24.32 -9.95
N SER A 281 16.33 -25.37 -9.73
CA SER A 281 16.16 -26.67 -10.40
C SER A 281 14.86 -27.41 -10.02
N LYS A 282 14.12 -26.91 -9.04
CA LYS A 282 12.80 -27.37 -8.60
C LYS A 282 11.66 -26.45 -9.04
N ASP A 283 11.92 -25.61 -10.04
CA ASP A 283 10.97 -24.63 -10.56
C ASP A 283 10.49 -23.66 -9.46
N VAL A 284 11.42 -23.21 -8.61
CA VAL A 284 11.17 -22.16 -7.61
C VAL A 284 11.75 -20.85 -8.12
N VAL A 285 10.95 -19.79 -8.11
CA VAL A 285 11.41 -18.43 -8.41
C VAL A 285 12.01 -17.82 -7.16
N LEU A 286 13.21 -17.24 -7.27
CA LEU A 286 13.90 -16.60 -6.14
C LEU A 286 14.05 -15.11 -6.42
N ALA A 287 13.70 -14.27 -5.45
CA ALA A 287 13.90 -12.83 -5.49
C ALA A 287 14.71 -12.37 -4.28
N ALA A 288 15.65 -11.45 -4.48
CA ALA A 288 16.44 -10.90 -3.39
C ALA A 288 16.74 -9.42 -3.53
N ALA A 289 16.86 -8.76 -2.38
CA ALA A 289 17.11 -7.33 -2.27
C ALA A 289 18.48 -6.95 -2.86
N ALA A 290 18.52 -5.90 -3.70
CA ALA A 290 19.77 -5.35 -4.22
C ALA A 290 20.65 -4.76 -3.10
N GLY A 291 20.04 -4.33 -1.99
CA GLY A 291 20.67 -3.75 -0.80
C GLY A 291 20.27 -2.27 -0.59
N ASN A 292 20.94 -1.58 0.36
CA ASN A 292 20.54 -0.23 0.78
C ASN A 292 21.73 0.74 0.98
N SER A 293 22.85 0.54 0.29
CA SER A 293 24.07 1.35 0.48
C SER A 293 24.37 2.36 -0.64
N GLY A 294 23.46 2.54 -1.60
CA GLY A 294 23.52 3.60 -2.62
C GLY A 294 24.79 3.56 -3.46
N ASN A 295 25.21 2.38 -3.91
CA ASN A 295 26.43 2.21 -4.69
C ASN A 295 26.28 1.09 -5.75
N PRO A 296 27.23 0.91 -6.68
CA PRO A 296 27.08 -0.10 -7.74
C PRO A 296 27.51 -1.52 -7.35
N SER A 297 27.93 -1.72 -6.09
CA SER A 297 28.49 -3.00 -5.64
C SER A 297 27.39 -4.04 -5.49
N PRO A 298 27.64 -5.28 -5.92
CA PRO A 298 26.63 -6.30 -5.85
C PRO A 298 26.46 -6.90 -4.46
N THR A 299 25.21 -7.24 -4.16
CA THR A 299 24.78 -8.00 -2.98
C THR A 299 24.45 -9.43 -3.38
N TYR A 300 24.69 -10.38 -2.47
CA TYR A 300 24.35 -11.79 -2.65
C TYR A 300 23.32 -12.21 -1.59
N PRO A 301 22.26 -12.95 -1.95
CA PRO A 301 22.14 -13.76 -3.18
C PRO A 301 21.66 -13.02 -4.44
N ALA A 302 21.25 -11.75 -4.37
CA ALA A 302 20.67 -11.01 -5.49
C ALA A 302 21.46 -11.11 -6.81
N LYS A 303 22.79 -10.97 -6.80
CA LYS A 303 23.60 -11.07 -8.03
C LYS A 303 23.68 -12.49 -8.65
N TYR A 304 23.26 -13.55 -7.98
CA TYR A 304 23.33 -14.89 -8.58
C TYR A 304 22.43 -15.00 -9.80
N GLU A 305 22.86 -15.74 -10.81
CA GLU A 305 22.16 -15.86 -12.10
C GLU A 305 20.71 -16.34 -11.97
N ASN A 306 20.45 -17.27 -11.05
CA ASN A 306 19.13 -17.86 -10.80
C ASN A 306 18.39 -17.15 -9.64
N CYS A 307 18.61 -15.85 -9.45
CA CYS A 307 17.94 -15.03 -8.45
C CYS A 307 17.63 -13.65 -9.05
N ILE A 308 16.39 -13.21 -8.94
CA ILE A 308 15.97 -11.89 -9.41
C ILE A 308 16.48 -10.85 -8.41
N ALA A 309 17.35 -9.97 -8.85
CA ALA A 309 17.84 -8.83 -8.08
C ALA A 309 16.87 -7.65 -8.16
N VAL A 310 16.35 -7.22 -7.00
CA VAL A 310 15.29 -6.20 -6.91
C VAL A 310 15.82 -4.89 -6.30
N ALA A 311 15.81 -3.82 -7.11
CA ALA A 311 16.07 -2.45 -6.67
C ALA A 311 14.81 -1.75 -6.16
N ALA A 312 14.98 -0.57 -5.54
CA ALA A 312 13.89 0.20 -4.95
C ALA A 312 13.60 1.49 -5.72
N THR A 313 12.31 1.78 -5.93
CA THR A 313 11.79 3.07 -6.38
C THR A 313 11.03 3.80 -5.26
N ASP A 314 10.89 5.11 -5.41
CA ASP A 314 9.97 5.93 -4.62
C ASP A 314 8.64 6.16 -5.36
N SER A 315 7.72 6.88 -4.71
CA SER A 315 6.37 7.17 -5.22
C SER A 315 6.33 8.09 -6.43
N ASP A 316 7.49 8.53 -6.95
CA ASP A 316 7.63 9.34 -8.16
C ASP A 316 8.39 8.58 -9.27
N ASP A 317 8.43 7.24 -9.16
CA ASP A 317 9.13 6.34 -10.09
C ASP A 317 10.64 6.59 -10.17
N GLN A 318 11.21 7.29 -9.19
CA GLN A 318 12.64 7.52 -9.14
C GLN A 318 13.32 6.41 -8.37
N LYS A 319 14.52 6.01 -8.81
CA LYS A 319 15.35 5.08 -8.05
C LYS A 319 15.63 5.67 -6.67
N ALA A 320 15.28 4.94 -5.61
CA ALA A 320 15.55 5.34 -4.24
C ALA A 320 17.05 5.63 -4.05
N SER A 321 17.38 6.68 -3.30
CA SER A 321 18.76 7.14 -3.12
C SER A 321 19.68 6.07 -2.53
N PHE A 322 19.13 5.21 -1.65
CA PHE A 322 19.84 4.11 -1.00
C PHE A 322 19.94 2.84 -1.85
N SER A 323 19.14 2.66 -2.91
CA SER A 323 19.16 1.41 -3.69
C SER A 323 20.49 1.25 -4.40
N GLU A 324 21.18 0.10 -4.26
CA GLU A 324 22.27 -0.26 -5.19
C GLU A 324 21.73 -0.40 -6.62
N TRP A 325 22.66 -0.32 -7.58
CA TRP A 325 22.38 -0.40 -9.00
C TRP A 325 23.50 -1.11 -9.77
N GLY A 326 23.22 -1.44 -11.03
CA GLY A 326 24.23 -1.98 -11.94
C GLY A 326 23.58 -2.91 -12.96
N SER A 327 24.38 -3.40 -13.90
CA SER A 327 23.90 -4.36 -14.91
C SER A 327 23.53 -5.74 -14.35
N TRP A 328 23.65 -5.93 -13.03
CA TRP A 328 23.30 -7.15 -12.31
C TRP A 328 21.94 -7.05 -11.60
N VAL A 329 21.31 -5.88 -11.61
CA VAL A 329 19.94 -5.67 -11.12
C VAL A 329 18.99 -5.99 -12.26
N ASP A 330 17.97 -6.81 -12.00
CA ASP A 330 17.03 -7.27 -13.02
C ASP A 330 15.82 -6.35 -13.13
N VAL A 331 15.25 -5.95 -11.98
CA VAL A 331 14.02 -5.15 -11.90
C VAL A 331 14.08 -4.17 -10.72
N ALA A 332 13.14 -3.22 -10.68
CA ALA A 332 12.90 -2.37 -9.53
C ALA A 332 11.41 -2.42 -9.15
N ALA A 333 11.11 -2.18 -7.88
CA ALA A 333 9.75 -2.12 -7.35
C ALA A 333 9.67 -1.07 -6.21
N PRO A 334 8.45 -0.67 -5.80
CA PRO A 334 8.25 0.29 -4.70
C PRO A 334 9.03 -0.07 -3.44
N GLY A 335 9.76 0.88 -2.86
CA GLY A 335 10.64 0.60 -1.72
C GLY A 335 10.88 1.77 -0.76
N VAL A 336 10.23 2.91 -0.98
CA VAL A 336 10.29 4.07 -0.07
C VAL A 336 8.94 4.28 0.59
N ASP A 337 8.93 4.34 1.92
CA ASP A 337 7.71 4.58 2.69
C ASP A 337 6.57 3.64 2.29
N VAL A 338 6.88 2.34 2.27
CA VAL A 338 5.94 1.26 1.99
C VAL A 338 5.20 0.91 3.28
N PHE A 339 3.87 1.08 3.28
CA PHE A 339 3.01 0.75 4.41
C PHE A 339 2.66 -0.74 4.41
N SER A 340 2.91 -1.44 5.52
CA SER A 340 2.57 -2.85 5.67
C SER A 340 2.49 -3.27 7.14
N THR A 341 2.30 -4.56 7.38
CA THR A 341 2.22 -5.19 8.69
C THR A 341 3.51 -5.04 9.49
N PHE A 342 3.42 -4.99 10.81
CA PHE A 342 4.51 -5.13 11.77
C PHE A 342 3.99 -5.96 12.94
N PRO A 343 4.85 -6.55 13.79
CA PRO A 343 4.35 -7.38 14.88
C PRO A 343 3.39 -6.62 15.80
N ASN A 344 2.39 -7.33 16.32
CA ASN A 344 1.39 -6.81 17.25
C ASN A 344 1.90 -6.80 18.72
N HIS A 345 3.08 -7.38 18.95
CA HIS A 345 3.78 -7.47 20.23
C HIS A 345 5.07 -6.62 20.21
N PRO A 346 5.80 -6.42 21.33
CA PRO A 346 7.08 -5.70 21.30
C PRO A 346 8.17 -6.41 20.48
N TYR A 347 8.97 -5.65 19.73
CA TYR A 347 10.08 -6.13 18.87
C TYR A 347 11.21 -5.09 18.76
N VAL A 348 12.33 -5.47 18.14
CA VAL A 348 13.59 -4.70 18.18
C VAL A 348 13.58 -3.40 17.37
N ILE A 349 13.12 -3.39 16.11
CA ILE A 349 13.21 -2.17 15.27
C ILE A 349 12.27 -1.03 15.73
N GLY A 350 11.36 -1.31 16.68
CA GLY A 350 10.63 -0.29 17.44
C GLY A 350 9.72 0.61 16.61
N LYS A 351 9.13 0.06 15.54
CA LYS A 351 8.07 0.72 14.77
C LYS A 351 6.73 0.67 15.53
N SER A 352 5.70 1.30 14.97
CA SER A 352 4.35 1.17 15.50
C SER A 352 3.88 -0.27 15.40
N LEU A 353 3.21 -0.76 16.44
CA LEU A 353 2.65 -2.12 16.44
C LEU A 353 1.63 -2.29 15.31
N SER A 354 1.52 -3.51 14.83
CA SER A 354 0.59 -3.96 13.78
C SER A 354 0.83 -3.40 12.39
N TYR A 355 0.99 -2.08 12.20
CA TYR A 355 1.18 -1.50 10.87
C TYR A 355 2.02 -0.21 10.91
N ASP A 356 2.97 -0.07 9.99
CA ASP A 356 3.80 1.12 9.86
C ASP A 356 4.52 1.15 8.48
N TYR A 357 5.23 2.24 8.21
CA TYR A 357 6.03 2.43 7.01
C TYR A 357 7.45 1.86 7.16
N GLY A 358 7.90 1.14 6.13
CA GLY A 358 9.27 0.66 5.95
C GLY A 358 9.90 1.20 4.66
N SER A 359 11.22 1.32 4.63
CA SER A 359 11.98 1.75 3.44
C SER A 359 13.20 0.88 3.24
N GLY A 360 13.38 0.38 2.02
CA GLY A 360 14.50 -0.46 1.63
C GLY A 360 14.17 -1.30 0.40
N THR A 361 15.20 -1.81 -0.29
CA THR A 361 15.03 -2.88 -1.29
C THR A 361 14.42 -4.15 -0.69
N SER A 362 14.52 -4.30 0.62
CA SER A 362 13.78 -5.30 1.40
C SER A 362 12.26 -5.18 1.26
N MET A 363 11.72 -3.97 1.09
CA MET A 363 10.29 -3.75 0.86
C MET A 363 9.92 -3.89 -0.62
N SER A 364 10.87 -3.66 -1.53
CA SER A 364 10.69 -3.88 -2.98
C SER A 364 10.61 -5.35 -3.37
N THR A 365 11.46 -6.18 -2.76
CA THR A 365 11.55 -7.63 -3.05
C THR A 365 10.21 -8.38 -2.88
N PRO A 366 9.39 -8.15 -1.83
CA PRO A 366 8.13 -8.86 -1.66
C PRO A 366 7.04 -8.47 -2.68
N PHE A 367 7.07 -7.28 -3.27
CA PHE A 367 6.20 -6.96 -4.42
C PHE A 367 6.49 -7.89 -5.61
N VAL A 368 7.78 -8.05 -5.96
CA VAL A 368 8.20 -8.97 -7.02
C VAL A 368 7.85 -10.41 -6.68
N SER A 369 8.00 -10.81 -5.42
CA SER A 369 7.66 -12.16 -4.96
C SER A 369 6.17 -12.45 -5.04
N GLY A 370 5.32 -11.49 -4.64
CA GLY A 370 3.87 -11.62 -4.77
C GLY A 370 3.41 -11.64 -6.22
N LEU A 371 4.00 -10.80 -7.09
CA LEU A 371 3.74 -10.84 -8.53
C LEU A 371 4.12 -12.19 -9.15
N ALA A 372 5.29 -12.74 -8.80
CA ALA A 372 5.70 -14.06 -9.26
C ALA A 372 4.70 -15.15 -8.82
N ALA A 373 4.11 -15.02 -7.63
CA ALA A 373 3.08 -15.93 -7.15
C ALA A 373 1.76 -15.81 -7.95
N LEU A 374 1.36 -14.59 -8.33
CA LEU A 374 0.22 -14.40 -9.23
C LEU A 374 0.45 -15.06 -10.59
N VAL A 375 1.67 -14.94 -11.15
CA VAL A 375 2.04 -15.60 -12.41
C VAL A 375 1.93 -17.12 -12.28
N TRP A 376 2.42 -17.70 -11.18
CA TRP A 376 2.28 -19.14 -10.88
C TRP A 376 0.83 -19.62 -10.78
N ALA A 377 -0.12 -18.73 -10.46
CA ALA A 377 -1.54 -19.07 -10.40
C ALA A 377 -2.24 -19.02 -11.77
N THR A 378 -1.54 -18.61 -12.83
CA THR A 378 -2.06 -18.61 -14.21
C THR A 378 -1.79 -19.94 -14.92
N GLY A 379 -2.37 -20.15 -16.11
CA GLY A 379 -2.04 -21.30 -16.95
C GLY A 379 -0.62 -21.27 -17.56
N TYR A 380 0.18 -20.26 -17.24
CA TYR A 380 1.60 -20.16 -17.59
C TYR A 380 2.53 -20.60 -16.44
N GLY A 381 1.95 -20.92 -15.28
CA GLY A 381 2.59 -21.53 -14.11
C GLY A 381 2.41 -23.03 -14.09
#